data_AF-A0A8H8JPD4-F1
#
_entry.id   AF-A0A8H8JPD4-F1
#
_cell.length_a   1.000
_cell.length_b   1.000
_cell.length_c   1.000
_cell.angle_alpha   90.00
_cell.angle_beta   90.00
_cell.angle_gamma   90.00
#
_symmetry.space_group_name_H-M   'P 1'
#
loop_
_entity.id
_entity.type
_entity.pdbx_description
1 polymer ?
#
loop_
_entity_poly.entity_id
_entity_poly.type
_entity_poly.pdbx_seq_one_letter_code
_entity_poly.pdbx_strand_id
1 'polypeptide(L)'
;MTPNDRHSVNTSSSGMLKLLENPSRGMDHVKICVSKFSRMERFQLDFSLASKQPLDSEFCDSIPTLSRFSVWKEACPLIRKVSIFNIVLQAK
;
A
#
# COMPACT_ATOMS: atom_id res chain seq x y z
N MET A 1 -18.41 40.14 17.15
CA MET A 1 -18.58 38.90 17.93
C MET A 1 -19.35 37.91 17.08
N THR A 2 -18.73 36.80 16.66
CA THR A 2 -19.42 35.56 16.25
C THR A 2 -19.58 34.66 17.48
N PRO A 3 -20.41 33.60 17.44
CA PRO A 3 -19.79 32.31 17.11
C PRO A 3 -20.68 31.26 16.39
N ASN A 4 -20.00 30.49 15.54
CA ASN A 4 -20.10 29.04 15.37
C ASN A 4 -21.42 28.39 14.92
N ASP A 5 -21.65 28.37 13.62
CA ASP A 5 -22.26 27.21 12.98
C ASP A 5 -21.16 26.19 12.65
N ARG A 6 -21.04 25.17 13.51
CA ARG A 6 -20.18 24.01 13.30
C ARG A 6 -20.74 23.18 12.15
N HIS A 7 -20.17 23.31 10.96
CA HIS A 7 -20.32 22.32 9.91
C HIS A 7 -19.78 20.98 10.42
N SER A 8 -20.68 20.10 10.85
CA SER A 8 -20.39 18.68 11.04
C SER A 8 -20.21 18.05 9.67
N VAL A 9 -19.01 18.19 9.11
CA VAL A 9 -18.61 17.43 7.93
C VAL A 9 -18.41 15.99 8.42
N ASN A 10 -19.42 15.15 8.18
CA ASN A 10 -19.27 13.70 8.18
C ASN A 10 -18.23 13.35 7.10
N THR A 11 -16.95 13.38 7.45
CA THR A 11 -15.86 12.85 6.63
C THR A 11 -15.91 11.33 6.73
N SER A 12 -16.93 10.75 6.11
CA SER A 12 -16.91 9.33 5.77
C SER A 12 -15.62 9.08 4.99
N SER A 13 -14.78 8.18 5.51
CA SER A 13 -13.49 7.76 4.93
C SER A 13 -13.56 7.40 3.43
N SER A 14 -14.74 7.09 2.92
CA SER A 14 -15.06 6.94 1.50
C SER A 14 -14.74 8.18 0.64
N GLY A 15 -14.84 9.40 1.18
CA GLY A 15 -14.55 10.64 0.45
C GLY A 15 -13.06 10.90 0.24
N MET A 16 -12.20 10.49 1.18
CA MET A 16 -10.75 10.65 1.05
C MET A 16 -10.14 9.64 0.05
N LEU A 17 -10.75 8.46 -0.10
CA LEU A 17 -10.31 7.48 -1.11
C LEU A 17 -10.63 7.93 -2.54
N LYS A 18 -11.65 8.77 -2.74
CA LYS A 18 -11.95 9.38 -4.05
C LYS A 18 -10.93 10.43 -4.49
N LEU A 19 -10.10 10.95 -3.58
CA LEU A 19 -9.10 11.99 -3.84
C LEU A 19 -7.74 11.45 -4.32
N LEU A 20 -7.55 10.13 -4.32
CA LEU A 20 -6.37 9.50 -4.92
C LEU A 20 -6.78 8.98 -6.30
N GLU A 21 -6.65 9.83 -7.32
CA GLU A 21 -6.92 9.49 -8.74
C GLU A 21 -6.21 8.22 -9.22
N ASN A 22 -5.21 7.73 -8.49
CA ASN A 22 -4.68 6.38 -8.68
C ASN A 22 -4.14 5.80 -7.35
N PRO A 23 -4.87 4.86 -6.70
CA PRO A 23 -4.42 4.22 -5.46
C PRO A 23 -3.14 3.38 -5.62
N SER A 24 -2.75 3.00 -6.86
CA SER A 24 -1.49 2.27 -7.10
C SER A 24 -0.25 3.17 -7.03
N ARG A 25 -0.40 4.49 -7.20
CA ARG A 25 0.73 5.41 -7.43
C ARG A 25 1.78 5.37 -6.32
N GLY A 26 1.35 5.25 -5.06
CA GLY A 26 2.26 5.09 -3.92
C GLY A 26 3.05 3.78 -4.00
N MET A 27 2.37 2.69 -4.34
CA MET A 27 2.97 1.37 -4.46
C MET A 27 3.90 1.24 -5.67
N ASP A 28 3.60 1.92 -6.77
CA ASP A 28 4.48 1.99 -7.94
C ASP A 28 5.82 2.65 -7.58
N HIS A 29 5.80 3.69 -6.74
CA HIS A 29 7.01 4.31 -6.23
C HIS A 29 7.82 3.35 -5.34
N VAL A 30 7.15 2.58 -4.47
CA VAL A 30 7.82 1.54 -3.67
C VAL A 30 8.47 0.48 -4.56
N LYS A 31 7.78 0.01 -5.61
CA LYS A 31 8.33 -0.93 -6.60
C LYS A 31 9.60 -0.38 -7.25
N ILE A 32 9.58 0.88 -7.69
CA ILE A 32 10.76 1.56 -8.29
C ILE A 32 11.92 1.66 -7.28
N CYS A 33 11.63 1.89 -6.00
CA CYS A 33 12.67 1.89 -4.97
C CYS A 33 13.27 0.49 -4.77
N VAL A 34 12.44 -0.55 -4.71
CA VAL A 34 12.89 -1.95 -4.59
C VAL A 34 13.74 -2.37 -5.79
N SER A 35 13.39 -1.92 -7.01
CA SER A 35 14.13 -2.29 -8.22
C SER A 35 15.58 -1.77 -8.24
N LYS A 36 15.92 -0.79 -7.41
CA LYS A 36 17.29 -0.28 -7.27
C LYS A 36 18.21 -1.25 -6.50
N PHE A 37 17.65 -2.24 -5.81
CA PHE A 37 18.42 -3.20 -5.04
C PHE A 37 18.57 -4.51 -5.83
N SER A 38 19.75 -4.77 -6.36
CA SER A 38 20.01 -5.95 -7.20
C SER A 38 20.16 -7.27 -6.43
N ARG A 39 20.43 -7.19 -5.11
CA ARG A 39 20.72 -8.37 -4.25
C ARG A 39 19.73 -8.54 -3.10
N MET A 40 18.60 -7.83 -3.13
CA MET A 40 17.60 -7.91 -2.07
C MET A 40 16.81 -9.21 -2.17
N GLU A 41 16.86 -10.03 -1.11
CA GLU A 41 16.09 -11.28 -1.05
C GLU A 41 14.74 -11.10 -0.33
N ARG A 42 14.66 -10.13 0.59
CA ARG A 42 13.49 -9.88 1.43
C ARG A 42 13.22 -8.38 1.52
N PHE A 43 11.97 -8.00 1.30
CA PHE A 43 11.49 -6.62 1.48
C PHE A 43 10.33 -6.60 2.48
N GLN A 44 10.32 -5.63 3.39
CA GLN A 44 9.27 -5.44 4.38
C GLN A 44 8.92 -3.97 4.51
N LEU A 45 7.62 -3.67 4.43
CA LEU A 45 7.05 -2.33 4.63
C LEU A 45 5.85 -2.45 5.58
N ASP A 46 5.92 -1.77 6.71
CA ASP A 46 4.88 -1.80 7.75
C ASP A 46 4.40 -0.39 8.11
N PHE A 47 3.22 -0.31 8.71
CA PHE A 47 2.72 0.93 9.33
C PHE A 47 3.46 1.21 10.64
N SER A 48 3.91 2.45 10.85
CA SER A 48 4.50 2.85 12.14
C SER A 48 3.47 3.21 13.22
N LEU A 49 2.18 3.38 12.85
CA LEU A 49 1.13 3.87 13.76
C LEU A 49 0.14 2.77 14.19
N ALA A 50 -0.39 2.94 15.40
CA ALA A 50 -1.19 1.97 16.16
C ALA A 50 -2.54 1.55 15.53
N SER A 51 -3.00 2.19 14.45
CA SER A 51 -4.19 1.75 13.72
C SER A 51 -3.80 0.61 12.76
N LYS A 52 -3.58 -0.58 13.32
CA LYS A 52 -3.47 -1.85 12.59
C LYS A 52 -4.84 -2.25 12.03
N GLN A 53 -5.54 -1.36 11.33
CA GLN A 53 -6.71 -1.79 10.60
C GLN A 53 -6.22 -2.65 9.44
N PRO A 54 -6.71 -3.90 9.32
CA PRO A 54 -6.36 -4.74 8.19
C PRO A 54 -6.79 -4.03 6.91
N LEU A 55 -5.95 -4.11 5.88
CA LEU A 55 -6.35 -3.66 4.56
C LEU A 55 -7.50 -4.55 4.09
N ASP A 56 -8.50 -3.90 3.49
CA ASP A 56 -9.62 -4.58 2.89
C ASP A 56 -9.13 -5.52 1.76
N SER A 57 -9.69 -6.74 1.68
CA SER A 57 -9.23 -7.74 0.72
C SER A 57 -9.53 -7.35 -0.72
N GLU A 58 -10.69 -6.73 -0.98
CA GLU A 58 -11.05 -6.26 -2.33
C GLU A 58 -10.08 -5.18 -2.79
N PHE A 59 -9.73 -4.27 -1.87
CA PHE A 59 -8.67 -3.29 -2.12
C PHE A 59 -7.31 -3.94 -2.41
N CYS A 60 -6.88 -4.93 -1.62
CA CYS A 60 -5.61 -5.63 -1.85
C CYS A 60 -5.55 -6.31 -3.22
N ASP A 61 -6.64 -6.98 -3.61
CA ASP A 61 -6.73 -7.69 -4.89
C ASP A 61 -6.69 -6.73 -6.06
N SER A 62 -7.26 -5.53 -5.91
CA SER A 62 -7.27 -4.48 -6.94
C SER A 62 -5.88 -3.88 -7.24
N ILE A 63 -4.90 -4.04 -6.34
CA ILE A 63 -3.55 -3.46 -6.48
C ILE A 63 -2.53 -4.57 -6.79
N PRO A 64 -1.97 -4.63 -8.02
CA PRO A 64 -1.06 -5.69 -8.42
C PRO A 64 0.17 -5.87 -7.52
N THR A 65 0.71 -4.77 -6.99
CA THR A 65 1.85 -4.78 -6.05
C THR A 65 1.51 -5.34 -4.67
N LEU A 66 0.23 -5.40 -4.30
CA LEU A 66 -0.23 -6.03 -3.05
C LEU A 66 -0.71 -7.47 -3.26
N SER A 67 -1.15 -7.85 -4.47
CA SER A 67 -1.71 -9.18 -4.76
C SER A 67 -0.80 -10.14 -5.52
N ARG A 68 0.20 -9.63 -6.28
CA ARG A 68 0.99 -10.46 -7.21
C ARG A 68 2.49 -10.41 -6.91
N PHE A 69 3.05 -11.55 -6.51
CA PHE A 69 4.50 -11.67 -6.29
C PHE A 69 5.33 -11.43 -7.57
N SER A 70 4.80 -11.76 -8.76
CA SER A 70 5.51 -11.61 -10.03
C SER A 70 5.97 -10.16 -10.29
N VAL A 71 5.17 -9.18 -9.88
CA VAL A 71 5.47 -7.75 -10.03
C VAL A 71 6.76 -7.38 -9.29
N TRP A 72 7.00 -7.97 -8.12
CA TRP A 72 8.22 -7.76 -7.34
C TRP A 72 9.40 -8.51 -7.93
N LYS A 73 9.17 -9.69 -8.50
CA LYS A 73 10.21 -10.49 -9.16
C LYS A 73 10.75 -9.82 -10.42
N GLU A 74 9.89 -9.16 -11.19
CA GLU A 74 10.27 -8.32 -12.33
C GLU A 74 11.15 -7.14 -11.90
N ALA A 75 10.82 -6.51 -10.77
CA ALA A 75 11.56 -5.37 -10.24
C ALA A 75 12.91 -5.78 -9.64
N CYS A 76 12.95 -6.89 -8.89
CA CYS A 76 14.14 -7.40 -8.20
C CYS A 76 14.24 -8.93 -8.38
N PRO A 77 15.05 -9.42 -9.33
CA PRO A 77 15.09 -10.84 -9.68
C PRO A 77 15.50 -11.79 -8.54
N LEU A 78 16.24 -11.30 -7.55
CA LEU A 78 16.67 -12.11 -6.40
C LEU A 78 15.67 -12.10 -5.24
N ILE A 79 14.60 -11.31 -5.32
CA ILE A 79 13.59 -11.25 -4.26
C ILE A 79 12.88 -12.59 -4.12
N ARG A 80 12.68 -13.02 -2.87
CA ARG A 80 12.04 -14.29 -2.49
C ARG A 80 10.82 -14.07 -1.61
N LYS A 81 10.80 -12.97 -0.85
CA LYS A 81 9.70 -12.63 0.05
C LYS A 81 9.47 -11.13 0.09
N VAL A 82 8.20 -10.74 0.01
CA VAL A 82 7.73 -9.36 0.16
C VAL A 82 6.65 -9.35 1.24
N SER A 83 6.78 -8.48 2.23
CA SER A 83 5.78 -8.26 3.28
C SER A 83 5.37 -6.79 3.26
N ILE A 84 4.10 -6.50 2.97
CA ILE A 84 3.60 -5.12 2.91
C ILE A 84 2.32 -5.05 3.70
N PHE A 85 2.31 -4.24 4.77
CA PHE A 85 1.13 -4.04 5.62
C PHE A 85 0.52 -5.37 6.11
N ASN A 86 1.38 -6.28 6.56
CA ASN A 86 1.06 -7.67 6.95
C ASN A 86 0.60 -8.61 5.81
N ILE A 87 0.58 -8.16 4.56
CA ILE A 87 0.33 -9.02 3.39
C ILE A 87 1.66 -9.64 2.97
N VAL A 88 1.72 -10.98 2.97
CA VAL A 88 2.92 -11.72 2.62
C VAL A 88 2.79 -12.32 1.23
N LEU A 89 3.70 -11.95 0.33
CA LEU A 89 3.85 -12.49 -1.01
C LEU A 89 5.19 -13.23 -1.13
N GLN A 90 5.15 -14.46 -1.62
CA GLN A 90 6.34 -15.27 -1.86
C GLN A 90 6.12 -16.18 -3.08
N ALA A 91 7.21 -16.57 -3.74
CA ALA A 91 7.15 -17.61 -4.74
C ALA A 91 6.66 -18.92 -4.10
N LYS A 92 5.73 -19.61 -4.75
CA LYS A 92 5.36 -20.98 -4.40
C LYS A 92 6.51 -21.94 -4.73
#